data_AF-A0A833FWQ7-F1
#
_entry.id   AF-A0A833FWQ7-F1
#
_cell.length_a   1.000
_cell.length_b   1.000
_cell.length_c   1.000
_cell.angle_alpha   90.00
_cell.angle_beta   90.00
_cell.angle_gamma   90.00
#
_symmetry.space_group_name_H-M   'P 1'
#
loop_
_entity.id
_entity.type
_entity.pdbx_description
1 polymer ?
#
loop_
_entity_poly.entity_id
_entity_poly.type
_entity_poly.pdbx_seq_one_letter_code
_entity_poly.pdbx_strand_id
1 'polypeptide(L)'
;MAVGAGAGAVGLAFVFYMLINEGHAAFNTSSDVAWGAPIAFYLFFLLGSSGLSIISSIDTVFGVKLFYPIAKRCVYLSIITLVAGFAILALEIGH
;
A
#
# COMPACT_ATOMS: atom_id res chain seq x y z
N MET A 1 -0.60 20.34 -3.73
CA MET A 1 0.47 19.36 -3.43
C MET A 1 0.85 19.35 -1.94
N ALA A 2 0.98 20.52 -1.28
CA ALA A 2 1.27 20.60 0.16
C ALA A 2 0.18 20.02 1.10
N VAL A 3 -1.11 20.13 0.71
CA VAL A 3 -2.24 19.62 1.53
C VAL A 3 -2.24 18.09 1.61
N GLY A 4 -1.89 17.39 0.53
CA GLY A 4 -1.82 15.93 0.50
C GLY A 4 -0.67 15.38 1.35
N ALA A 5 0.47 16.07 1.36
CA ALA A 5 1.60 15.72 2.23
C ALA A 5 1.29 15.98 3.71
N GLY A 6 0.60 17.09 4.03
CA GLY A 6 0.17 17.41 5.39
C GLY A 6 -0.83 16.41 5.97
N ALA A 7 -1.84 16.02 5.18
CA ALA A 7 -2.80 14.99 5.60
C ALA A 7 -2.13 13.61 5.76
N GLY A 8 -1.18 13.26 4.89
CA GLY A 8 -0.41 12.03 5.01
C GLY A 8 0.44 11.96 6.28
N ALA A 9 1.10 13.07 6.65
CA ALA A 9 1.91 13.14 7.87
C ALA A 9 1.07 13.04 9.15
N VAL A 10 -0.10 13.70 9.19
CA VAL A 10 -1.03 13.62 10.32
C VAL A 10 -1.65 12.22 10.44
N GLY A 11 -2.01 11.61 9.31
CA GLY A 11 -2.50 10.23 9.27
C GLY A 11 -1.47 9.21 9.76
N LEU A 12 -0.20 9.35 9.33
CA LEU A 12 0.90 8.51 9.81
C LEU A 12 1.11 8.69 11.32
N ALA A 13 1.14 9.92 11.82
CA ALA A 13 1.29 10.19 13.25
C ALA A 13 0.16 9.58 14.10
N PHE A 14 -1.07 9.63 13.59
CA PHE A 14 -2.23 9.02 14.24
C PHE A 14 -2.15 7.49 14.28
N VAL A 15 -1.74 6.85 13.19
CA VAL A 15 -1.54 5.39 13.12
C VAL A 15 -0.45 4.94 14.09
N PHE A 16 0.70 5.64 14.14
CA PHE A 16 1.76 5.34 15.12
C PHE A 16 1.28 5.53 16.57
N TYR A 17 0.48 6.56 16.83
CA TYR A 17 -0.08 6.80 18.17
C TYR A 17 -1.05 5.69 18.61
N MET A 18 -1.90 5.19 17.70
CA MET A 18 -2.82 4.08 17.99
C MET A 18 -2.07 2.76 18.16
N LEU A 19 -1.05 2.49 17.34
CA LEU A 19 -0.23 1.28 17.45
C LEU A 19 0.45 1.18 18.83
N ILE A 20 0.97 2.30 19.35
CA ILE A 20 1.66 2.34 20.64
C ILE A 20 0.69 2.19 21.83
N ASN A 21 -0.56 2.68 21.72
CA ASN A 21 -1.50 2.73 22.84
C ASN A 21 -2.49 1.55 22.90
N GLU A 22 -2.93 1.02 21.77
CA GLU A 22 -3.99 -0.02 21.70
C GLU A 22 -3.47 -1.41 21.32
N GLY A 23 -2.25 -1.53 20.77
CA GLY A 23 -1.65 -2.82 20.38
C GLY A 23 -2.59 -3.68 19.49
N HIS A 24 -2.58 -5.00 19.69
CA HIS A 24 -3.39 -5.98 18.94
C HIS A 24 -4.92 -5.74 19.00
N ALA A 25 -5.43 -4.97 19.97
CA ALA A 25 -6.86 -4.67 20.09
C ALA A 25 -7.37 -3.73 18.98
N ALA A 26 -6.49 -2.92 18.39
CA ALA A 26 -6.83 -1.99 17.32
C ALA A 26 -7.21 -2.70 16.00
N PHE A 27 -6.78 -3.96 15.82
CA PHE A 27 -6.99 -4.70 14.58
C PHE A 27 -8.17 -5.68 14.60
N ASN A 28 -8.99 -5.62 15.66
CA ASN A 28 -10.20 -6.44 15.81
C ASN A 28 -9.93 -7.94 15.54
N THR A 29 -8.78 -8.45 15.98
CA THR A 29 -8.49 -9.88 15.97
C THR A 29 -9.08 -10.51 17.23
N SER A 30 -9.95 -11.50 17.03
CA SER A 30 -10.44 -12.40 18.08
C SER A 30 -9.77 -13.75 17.84
N SER A 31 -9.47 -14.52 18.89
CA SER A 31 -8.68 -15.77 18.79
C SER A 31 -9.21 -16.84 17.82
N ASP A 32 -10.43 -16.69 17.28
CA ASP A 32 -11.01 -17.55 16.25
C ASP A 32 -10.59 -17.20 14.80
N VAL A 33 -10.15 -15.96 14.54
CA VAL A 33 -9.77 -15.49 13.20
C VAL A 33 -8.38 -14.88 13.25
N ALA A 34 -7.39 -15.70 12.88
CA ALA A 34 -5.98 -15.34 12.88
C ALA A 34 -5.62 -14.18 11.93
N TRP A 35 -6.51 -13.82 11.01
CA TRP A 35 -6.25 -12.87 9.93
C TRP A 35 -7.18 -11.66 10.07
N GLY A 36 -6.65 -10.55 10.58
CA GLY A 36 -7.40 -9.30 10.76
C GLY A 36 -7.57 -8.49 9.46
N ALA A 37 -8.27 -7.36 9.57
CA ALA A 37 -8.43 -6.38 8.49
C ALA A 37 -7.11 -5.91 7.82
N PRO A 38 -5.96 -5.78 8.52
CA PRO A 38 -4.68 -5.37 7.91
C PRO A 38 -4.19 -6.32 6.82
N ILE A 39 -4.49 -7.63 6.95
CA ILE A 39 -4.10 -8.66 5.98
C ILE A 39 -4.72 -8.34 4.61
N ALA A 40 -5.97 -7.89 4.59
CA ALA A 40 -6.68 -7.59 3.35
C ALA A 40 -6.10 -6.35 2.65
N PHE A 41 -5.71 -5.33 3.43
CA PHE A 41 -5.13 -4.10 2.90
C PHE A 41 -3.74 -4.31 2.31
N TYR A 42 -2.83 -5.06 2.96
CA TYR A 42 -1.52 -5.30 2.35
C TYR A 42 -1.66 -6.11 1.04
N LEU A 43 -2.55 -7.12 1.01
CA LEU A 43 -2.79 -7.90 -0.21
C LEU A 43 -3.32 -7.03 -1.34
N PHE A 44 -4.25 -6.13 -1.04
CA PHE A 44 -4.78 -5.19 -2.03
C PHE A 44 -3.67 -4.34 -2.67
N PHE A 45 -2.79 -3.76 -1.87
CA PHE A 45 -1.70 -2.92 -2.37
C PHE A 45 -0.61 -3.74 -3.10
N LEU A 46 -0.29 -4.94 -2.61
CA LEU A 46 0.69 -5.84 -3.23
C LEU A 46 0.22 -6.37 -4.58
N LEU A 47 -1.05 -6.81 -4.67
CA LEU A 47 -1.67 -7.24 -5.92
C LEU A 47 -1.85 -6.06 -6.89
N GLY A 48 -2.25 -4.89 -6.38
CA GLY A 48 -2.36 -3.66 -7.17
C GLY A 48 -1.03 -3.25 -7.81
N SER A 49 0.09 -3.36 -7.08
CA SER A 49 1.44 -3.14 -7.62
C SER A 49 1.75 -4.08 -8.79
N SER A 50 1.44 -5.36 -8.64
CA SER A 50 1.66 -6.36 -9.68
C SER A 50 0.84 -6.06 -10.95
N GLY A 51 -0.43 -5.65 -10.78
CA GLY A 51 -1.29 -5.23 -11.91
C GLY A 51 -0.78 -3.98 -12.63
N LEU A 52 -0.33 -2.96 -11.88
CA LEU A 52 0.25 -1.73 -12.44
C LEU A 52 1.56 -2.01 -13.21
N SER A 53 2.37 -2.95 -12.73
CA SER A 53 3.60 -3.38 -13.42
C SER A 53 3.31 -4.07 -14.75
N ILE A 54 2.24 -4.87 -14.83
CA ILE A 54 1.81 -5.50 -16.09
C ILE A 54 1.35 -4.45 -17.10
N ILE A 55 0.56 -3.45 -16.67
CA ILE A 55 0.11 -2.36 -17.55
C ILE A 55 1.31 -1.54 -18.04
N SER A 56 2.28 -1.30 -17.16
CA SER A 56 3.50 -0.60 -17.55
C SER A 56 4.36 -1.40 -18.55
N SER A 57 4.44 -2.72 -18.43
CA SER A 57 5.30 -3.53 -19.30
C SER A 57 4.77 -3.63 -20.74
N ILE A 58 3.48 -3.33 -20.98
CA ILE A 58 2.89 -3.27 -22.33
C ILE A 58 3.57 -2.20 -23.20
N ASP A 59 3.87 -1.03 -22.63
CA ASP A 59 4.56 0.03 -23.37
C ASP A 59 6.07 -0.26 -23.49
N THR A 60 6.72 -0.68 -22.40
CA THR A 60 8.19 -0.81 -22.35
C THR A 60 8.73 -2.10 -22.99
N VAL A 61 8.03 -3.23 -22.86
CA VAL A 61 8.47 -4.54 -23.40
C VAL A 61 7.89 -4.78 -24.79
N PHE A 62 6.60 -4.48 -25.00
CA PHE A 62 5.92 -4.75 -26.27
C PHE A 62 5.96 -3.56 -27.26
N GLY A 63 6.45 -2.38 -26.84
CA GLY A 63 6.70 -1.25 -27.72
C GLY A 63 5.43 -0.52 -28.21
N VAL A 64 4.28 -0.75 -27.56
CA VAL A 64 3.00 -0.13 -27.92
C VAL A 64 2.94 1.30 -27.39
N LYS A 65 3.46 2.25 -28.19
CA LYS A 65 3.58 3.69 -27.85
C LYS A 65 2.26 4.40 -27.52
N LEU A 66 1.12 3.78 -27.77
CA LEU A 66 -0.21 4.33 -27.44
C LEU A 66 -0.34 4.57 -25.91
N PHE A 67 0.36 3.78 -25.09
CA PHE A 67 0.27 3.84 -23.63
C PHE A 67 1.42 4.58 -22.96
N TYR A 68 2.37 5.16 -23.72
CA TYR A 68 3.54 5.84 -23.18
C TYR A 68 3.28 6.86 -22.04
N PRO A 69 2.28 7.77 -22.13
CA PRO A 69 2.02 8.71 -21.03
C PRO A 69 1.42 8.05 -19.79
N ILE A 70 0.73 6.92 -19.95
CA ILE A 70 0.07 6.18 -18.87
C ILE A 70 1.08 5.25 -18.21
N ALA A 71 1.90 4.55 -18.99
CA ALA A 71 2.92 3.60 -18.52
C ALA A 71 3.89 4.26 -17.54
N LYS A 72 4.40 5.46 -17.85
CA LYS A 72 5.32 6.19 -16.96
C LYS A 72 4.69 6.51 -15.58
N ARG A 73 3.38 6.76 -15.53
CA ARG A 73 2.64 6.97 -14.27
C ARG A 73 2.40 5.64 -13.54
N CYS A 74 2.09 4.57 -14.28
CA CYS A 74 1.89 3.23 -13.72
C CYS A 74 3.14 2.66 -13.04
N VAL A 75 4.35 2.87 -13.60
CA VAL A 75 5.61 2.50 -12.92
C VAL A 75 5.72 3.17 -11.56
N TYR A 76 5.53 4.49 -11.53
CA TYR A 76 5.62 5.27 -10.29
C TYR A 76 4.59 4.80 -9.26
N LEU A 77 3.35 4.59 -9.69
CA LEU A 77 2.28 4.10 -8.82
C LEU A 77 2.57 2.68 -8.31
N SER A 78 3.13 1.79 -9.13
CA SER A 78 3.47 0.42 -8.74
C SER A 78 4.49 0.39 -7.60
N ILE A 79 5.49 1.29 -7.63
CA ILE A 79 6.48 1.40 -6.56
C ILE A 79 5.84 1.93 -5.28
N ILE A 80 5.01 2.98 -5.39
CA ILE A 80 4.33 3.59 -4.23
C ILE A 80 3.39 2.58 -3.56
N THR A 81 2.61 1.82 -4.33
CA THR A 81 1.71 0.80 -3.79
C THR A 81 2.46 -0.37 -3.18
N LEU A 82 3.60 -0.77 -3.76
CA LEU A 82 4.46 -1.80 -3.17
C LEU A 82 4.98 -1.38 -1.80
N VAL A 83 5.52 -0.15 -1.68
CA VAL A 83 6.00 0.39 -0.40
C VAL A 83 4.86 0.50 0.61
N ALA A 84 3.66 0.93 0.19
CA ALA A 84 2.49 0.99 1.05
C ALA A 84 2.08 -0.41 1.58
N GLY A 85 2.08 -1.43 0.73
CA GLY A 85 1.79 -2.81 1.13
C GLY A 85 2.79 -3.35 2.15
N PHE A 86 4.09 -3.14 1.92
CA PHE A 86 5.14 -3.53 2.87
C PHE A 86 5.06 -2.75 4.19
N ALA A 87 4.69 -1.47 4.16
CA ALA A 87 4.51 -0.67 5.37
C ALA A 87 3.39 -1.23 6.27
N ILE A 88 2.28 -1.68 5.68
CA ILE A 88 1.17 -2.31 6.43
C ILE A 88 1.61 -3.62 7.05
N LEU A 89 2.33 -4.45 6.28
CA LEU A 89 2.87 -5.72 6.80
C LEU A 89 3.86 -5.50 7.95
N ALA A 90 4.73 -4.49 7.84
CA ALA A 90 5.66 -4.13 8.90
C ALA A 90 4.94 -3.65 10.17
N LEU A 91 3.80 -2.98 10.01
CA LEU A 91 2.97 -2.51 11.11
C LEU A 91 2.21 -3.65 11.81
N GLU A 92 1.88 -4.71 11.08
CA GLU A 92 1.19 -5.90 11.63
C GLU A 92 2.14 -6.82 12.40
N ILE A 93 3.39 -6.97 11.93
CA ILE A 93 4.42 -7.77 12.61
C ILE A 93 4.98 -7.04 13.86
N GLY A 94 4.80 -5.73 13.97
CA GLY A 94 5.18 -4.94 15.14
C GLY A 94 4.16 -5.09 16.27
N HIS A 95 4.42 -6.04 17.17
CA HIS A 95 3.77 -6.33 18.46
C HIS A 95 2.60 -5.42 18.90
#